data_AF-A0A3D6ES17-F1
#
_entry.id   AF-A0A3D6ES17-F1
#
_cell.length_a   1.000
_cell.length_b   1.000
_cell.length_c   1.000
_cell.angle_alpha   90.00
_cell.angle_beta   90.00
_cell.angle_gamma   90.00
#
_symmetry.space_group_name_H-M   'P 1'
#
loop_
_entity.id
_entity.type
_entity.pdbx_description
1 polymer ?
#
loop_
_entity_poly.entity_id
_entity_poly.type
_entity_poly.pdbx_seq_one_letter_code
_entity_poly.pdbx_strand_id
1 'polypeptide(L)'
;NFVTAFNSFNWSAFKESFTDDATIFYPFWNQARRIQGRQEIETSWLTIFPEFGDVSNTRKLQISPKDIYIQLYQQTAIVTFHLGDGISALSRRTLVMVKEKRNWKIAHLHASSVSDDKK
;
A
#
# COMPACT_ATOMS: atom_id res chain seq x y z
N ASN A 1 1.14 4.62 -11.49
CA ASN A 1 1.89 3.78 -10.53
C ASN A 1 1.07 3.64 -9.24
N PHE A 2 1.44 2.76 -8.30
CA PHE A 2 0.65 2.39 -7.11
C PHE A 2 -0.07 3.55 -6.40
N VAL A 3 0.66 4.60 -5.99
CA VAL A 3 0.09 5.74 -5.25
C VAL A 3 -0.93 6.51 -6.09
N THR A 4 -0.64 6.74 -7.38
CA THR A 4 -1.60 7.39 -8.29
C THR A 4 -2.86 6.56 -8.46
N ALA A 5 -2.72 5.23 -8.64
CA ALA A 5 -3.86 4.34 -8.79
C ALA A 5 -4.71 4.33 -7.52
N PHE A 6 -4.08 4.33 -6.35
CA PHE A 6 -4.77 4.38 -5.07
C PHE A 6 -5.48 5.74 -4.86
N ASN A 7 -4.80 6.86 -5.12
CA ASN A 7 -5.40 8.19 -5.02
C ASN A 7 -6.64 8.39 -5.89
N SER A 8 -6.72 7.66 -7.00
CA SER A 8 -7.82 7.75 -7.95
C SER A 8 -8.84 6.62 -7.84
N PHE A 9 -8.66 5.68 -6.91
CA PHE A 9 -9.41 4.41 -6.80
C PHE A 9 -9.48 3.63 -8.12
N ASN A 10 -8.41 3.68 -8.93
CA ASN A 10 -8.31 2.89 -10.16
C ASN A 10 -7.95 1.44 -9.83
N TRP A 11 -8.97 0.59 -9.69
CA TRP A 11 -8.78 -0.80 -9.29
C TRP A 11 -7.85 -1.61 -10.21
N SER A 12 -8.06 -1.48 -11.52
CA SER A 12 -7.27 -2.20 -12.52
C SER A 12 -5.78 -1.87 -12.41
N ALA A 13 -5.42 -0.59 -12.37
CA ALA A 13 -4.03 -0.18 -12.21
C ALA A 13 -3.47 -0.47 -10.81
N PHE A 14 -4.32 -0.45 -9.78
CA PHE A 14 -3.92 -0.71 -8.40
C PHE A 14 -3.48 -2.16 -8.20
N LYS A 15 -4.31 -3.13 -8.59
CA LYS A 15 -4.01 -4.55 -8.40
C LYS A 15 -2.79 -5.02 -9.21
N GLU A 16 -2.57 -4.44 -10.39
CA GLU A 16 -1.39 -4.71 -11.23
C GLU A 16 -0.08 -4.22 -10.61
N SER A 17 -0.15 -3.41 -9.55
CA SER A 17 1.04 -2.98 -8.81
C SER A 17 1.62 -4.08 -7.91
N PHE A 18 0.93 -5.20 -7.72
CA PHE A 18 1.36 -6.30 -6.84
C PHE A 18 1.78 -7.54 -7.64
N THR A 19 2.75 -8.29 -7.11
CA THR A 19 3.04 -9.66 -7.59
C THR A 19 1.88 -10.60 -7.22
N ASP A 20 1.78 -11.74 -7.90
CA ASP A 20 0.69 -12.71 -7.68
C ASP A 20 0.73 -13.31 -6.26
N ASP A 21 1.94 -13.42 -5.71
CA ASP A 21 2.27 -13.96 -4.38
C ASP A 21 2.52 -12.88 -3.32
N ALA A 22 2.17 -11.62 -3.60
CA ALA A 22 2.45 -10.50 -2.73
C ALA A 22 1.87 -10.70 -1.31
N THR A 23 2.51 -10.08 -0.32
CA THR A 23 2.08 -10.14 1.07
C THR A 23 1.88 -8.75 1.68
N ILE A 24 0.92 -8.64 2.61
CA ILE A 24 0.61 -7.38 3.30
C ILE A 24 0.51 -7.59 4.81
N PHE A 25 1.10 -6.66 5.57
CA PHE A 25 0.72 -6.38 6.95
C PHE A 25 0.04 -5.02 7.02
N TYR A 26 -1.22 -5.01 7.49
CA TYR A 26 -2.00 -3.79 7.68
C TYR A 26 -1.68 -3.15 9.04
N PRO A 27 -1.93 -1.83 9.20
CA PRO A 27 -1.61 -1.12 10.43
C PRO A 27 -2.66 -1.34 11.54
N PHE A 28 -3.67 -2.19 11.33
CA PHE A 28 -4.80 -2.35 12.23
C PHE A 28 -4.69 -3.62 13.06
N TRP A 29 -4.96 -3.52 14.37
CA TRP A 29 -4.88 -4.67 15.29
C TRP A 29 -5.84 -5.81 14.91
N ASN A 30 -7.05 -5.47 14.47
CA ASN A 30 -8.03 -6.45 13.99
C ASN A 30 -7.62 -7.14 12.67
N GLN A 31 -6.51 -6.72 12.06
CA GLN A 31 -5.90 -7.32 10.87
C GLN A 31 -4.42 -7.63 11.10
N ALA A 32 -4.07 -8.11 12.31
CA ALA A 32 -2.69 -8.41 12.69
C ALA A 32 -2.04 -9.56 11.88
N ARG A 33 -2.84 -10.43 11.25
CA ARG A 33 -2.30 -11.53 10.45
C ARG A 33 -1.75 -11.04 9.11
N ARG A 34 -0.78 -11.78 8.57
CA ARG A 34 -0.33 -11.60 7.20
C ARG A 34 -1.47 -11.91 6.23
N ILE A 35 -1.67 -11.02 5.27
CA ILE A 35 -2.48 -11.25 4.07
C ILE A 35 -1.54 -11.69 2.96
N GLN A 36 -1.93 -12.71 2.19
CA GLN A 36 -1.05 -13.33 1.21
C GLN A 36 -1.77 -13.69 -0.08
N GLY A 37 -1.12 -13.39 -1.20
CA GLY A 37 -1.59 -13.70 -2.54
C GLY A 37 -2.71 -12.78 -3.02
N ARG A 38 -2.88 -12.76 -4.34
CA ARG A 38 -3.82 -11.87 -5.03
C ARG A 38 -5.24 -11.94 -4.44
N GLN A 39 -5.81 -13.13 -4.26
CA GLN A 39 -7.21 -13.26 -3.84
C GLN A 39 -7.46 -12.63 -2.46
N GLU A 40 -6.63 -12.92 -1.45
CA GLU A 40 -6.84 -12.35 -0.12
C GLU A 40 -6.58 -10.83 -0.10
N ILE A 41 -5.59 -10.37 -0.86
CA ILE A 41 -5.31 -8.94 -1.03
C ILE A 41 -6.54 -8.26 -1.63
N GLU A 42 -7.08 -8.79 -2.73
CA GLU A 42 -8.24 -8.21 -3.40
C GLU A 42 -9.47 -8.14 -2.50
N THR A 43 -9.80 -9.23 -1.82
CA THR A 43 -10.90 -9.27 -0.85
C THR A 43 -10.71 -8.24 0.27
N SER A 44 -9.49 -8.17 0.84
CA SER A 44 -9.19 -7.23 1.93
C SER A 44 -9.31 -5.78 1.48
N TRP A 45 -8.75 -5.43 0.32
CA TRP A 45 -8.78 -4.05 -0.19
C TRP A 45 -10.20 -3.60 -0.56
N LEU A 46 -11.00 -4.45 -1.22
CA LEU A 46 -12.39 -4.12 -1.55
C LEU A 46 -13.27 -3.99 -0.30
N THR A 47 -12.92 -4.69 0.78
CA THR A 47 -13.62 -4.55 2.07
C THR A 47 -13.26 -3.23 2.77
N ILE A 48 -11.98 -2.86 2.78
CA ILE A 48 -11.50 -1.65 3.49
C ILE A 48 -11.80 -0.39 2.67
N PHE A 49 -11.77 -0.48 1.34
CA PHE A 49 -11.94 0.61 0.39
C PHE A 49 -12.99 0.21 -0.66
N PRO A 50 -14.28 0.21 -0.29
CA PRO A 50 -15.37 -0.13 -1.21
C PRO A 50 -15.42 0.80 -2.44
N GLU A 51 -14.80 1.98 -2.36
CA GLU A 51 -14.61 2.93 -3.46
C GLU A 51 -13.94 2.34 -4.70
N PHE A 52 -13.15 1.27 -4.56
CA PHE A 52 -12.57 0.57 -5.70
C PHE A 52 -13.61 -0.19 -6.54
N GLY A 53 -14.73 -0.59 -5.93
CA GLY A 53 -15.82 -1.31 -6.58
C GLY A 53 -16.96 -0.41 -7.08
N ASP A 54 -16.97 0.87 -6.69
CA ASP A 54 -18.03 1.81 -7.06
C ASP A 54 -17.63 2.63 -8.30
N VAL A 55 -18.26 2.32 -9.44
CA VAL A 55 -18.02 3.01 -10.71
C VAL A 55 -18.51 4.46 -10.74
N SER A 56 -19.40 4.84 -9.82
CA SER A 56 -19.90 6.21 -9.68
C SER A 56 -19.05 7.06 -8.74
N ASN A 57 -18.07 6.45 -8.05
CA ASN A 57 -17.25 7.11 -7.06
C ASN A 57 -16.39 8.22 -7.69
N THR A 58 -16.56 9.43 -7.17
CA THR A 58 -15.77 10.62 -7.56
C THR A 58 -14.69 10.97 -6.52
N ARG A 59 -14.68 10.31 -5.36
CA ARG A 59 -13.72 10.55 -4.28
C ARG A 59 -12.30 10.35 -4.80
N LYS A 60 -11.39 11.23 -4.37
CA LYS A 60 -9.95 11.08 -4.56
C LYS A 60 -9.26 11.13 -3.21
N LEU A 61 -8.26 10.27 -3.01
CA LEU A 61 -7.36 10.41 -1.88
C LEU A 61 -6.24 11.38 -2.25
N GLN A 62 -5.60 11.95 -1.23
CA GLN A 62 -4.48 12.86 -1.37
C GLN A 62 -3.24 12.28 -0.69
N ILE A 63 -2.99 10.98 -0.90
CA ILE A 63 -1.81 10.31 -0.35
C ILE A 63 -0.58 10.90 -1.04
N SER A 64 0.26 11.55 -0.24
CA SER A 64 1.53 12.14 -0.65
C SER A 64 2.64 11.55 0.22
N PRO A 65 3.37 10.52 -0.25
CA PRO A 65 4.52 9.98 0.45
C PRO A 65 5.53 11.07 0.79
N LYS A 66 6.03 11.05 2.03
CA LYS A 66 7.09 11.94 2.52
C LYS A 66 8.36 11.15 2.79
N ASP A 67 9.51 11.81 2.60
CA ASP A 67 10.84 11.26 2.87
C ASP A 67 11.05 9.88 2.23
N ILE A 68 10.74 9.78 0.93
CA ILE A 68 10.93 8.54 0.18
C ILE A 68 12.41 8.20 0.15
N TYR A 69 12.75 7.04 0.70
CA TYR A 69 14.08 6.46 0.65
C TYR A 69 14.03 5.13 -0.12
N ILE A 70 14.94 4.96 -1.08
CA ILE A 70 15.00 3.79 -1.96
C ILE A 70 16.36 3.15 -1.86
N GLN A 71 16.39 1.86 -1.53
CA GLN A 71 17.58 1.03 -1.54
C GLN A 71 17.45 0.00 -2.66
N LEU A 72 18.41 -0.03 -3.58
CA LEU A 72 18.37 -0.90 -4.76
C LEU A 72 19.35 -2.07 -4.61
N TYR A 73 18.83 -3.28 -4.81
CA TYR A 73 19.56 -4.55 -4.77
C TYR A 73 19.25 -5.34 -6.04
N GLN A 74 19.99 -5.08 -7.13
CA GLN A 74 19.76 -5.67 -8.45
C GLN A 74 18.30 -5.49 -8.94
N GLN A 75 17.52 -6.57 -8.95
CA GLN A 75 16.12 -6.61 -9.37
C GLN A 75 15.13 -6.43 -8.20
N THR A 76 15.63 -6.05 -7.02
CA THR A 76 14.83 -5.81 -5.83
C THR A 76 15.06 -4.38 -5.34
N ALA A 77 14.03 -3.72 -4.85
CA ALA A 77 14.14 -2.43 -4.19
C ALA A 77 13.39 -2.44 -2.86
N ILE A 78 13.97 -1.83 -1.83
CA ILE A 78 13.28 -1.54 -0.58
C ILE A 78 12.94 -0.05 -0.61
N VAL A 79 11.64 0.27 -0.54
CA VAL A 79 11.13 1.63 -0.52
C VAL A 79 10.50 1.90 0.82
N THR A 80 10.99 2.90 1.54
CA THR A 80 10.44 3.33 2.82
C THR A 80 10.00 4.78 2.74
N PHE A 81 8.84 5.10 3.31
CA PHE A 81 8.32 6.46 3.37
C PHE A 81 7.31 6.63 4.50
N HIS A 82 7.02 7.88 4.83
CA HIS A 82 5.99 8.23 5.81
C HIS A 82 4.76 8.84 5.12
N LEU A 83 3.62 8.73 5.80
CA LEU A 83 2.34 9.34 5.47
C LEU A 83 1.81 10.09 6.68
N GLY A 84 1.00 11.11 6.43
CA GLY A 84 0.51 12.04 7.45
C GLY A 84 1.38 13.29 7.53
N ASP A 85 1.13 14.11 8.55
CA ASP A 85 1.84 15.36 8.80
C ASP A 85 3.03 15.19 9.76
N GLY A 86 3.19 13.99 10.35
CA GLY A 86 4.24 13.71 11.33
C GLY A 86 4.01 14.38 12.70
N ILE A 87 2.90 15.10 12.87
CA ILE A 87 2.56 15.87 14.07
C ILE A 87 1.31 15.26 14.72
N SER A 88 0.22 15.14 13.97
CA SER A 88 -1.07 14.60 14.43
C SER A 88 -1.31 13.16 13.98
N ALA A 89 -0.67 12.76 12.87
CA ALA A 89 -0.73 11.39 12.37
C ALA A 89 0.59 11.00 11.72
N LEU A 90 1.16 9.87 12.15
CA LEU A 90 2.33 9.27 11.52
C LEU A 90 2.03 7.83 11.11
N SER A 91 2.04 7.61 9.80
CA SER A 91 1.96 6.28 9.19
C SER A 91 3.27 5.99 8.48
N ARG A 92 3.78 4.76 8.58
CA ARG A 92 5.01 4.34 7.92
C ARG A 92 4.69 3.22 6.93
N ARG A 93 5.36 3.23 5.80
CA ARG A 93 5.23 2.20 4.77
C ARG A 93 6.61 1.67 4.41
N THR A 94 6.73 0.36 4.34
CA THR A 94 7.84 -0.33 3.69
C THR A 94 7.28 -1.15 2.55
N LEU A 95 7.80 -0.93 1.34
CA LEU A 95 7.53 -1.74 0.17
C LEU A 95 8.78 -2.51 -0.18
N VAL A 96 8.67 -3.83 -0.31
CA VAL A 96 9.65 -4.62 -1.05
C VAL A 96 9.13 -4.74 -2.46
N MET A 97 9.88 -4.21 -3.41
CA MET A 97 9.56 -4.23 -4.82
C MET A 97 10.48 -5.19 -5.56
N VAL A 98 9.95 -5.90 -6.54
CA VAL A 98 10.71 -6.75 -7.46
C VAL A 98 10.47 -6.29 -8.89
N LYS A 99 11.49 -6.42 -9.73
CA LYS A 99 11.41 -6.09 -11.15
C LYS A 99 11.02 -7.33 -11.94
N GLU A 100 9.76 -7.42 -12.34
CA GLU A 100 9.27 -8.46 -13.25
C GLU A 100 9.30 -7.96 -14.69
N LYS A 101 10.13 -8.59 -15.53
CA LYS A 101 10.39 -8.16 -16.92
C LYS A 101 10.91 -6.71 -16.97
N ARG A 102 10.02 -5.73 -17.13
CA ARG A 102 10.32 -4.29 -17.19
C ARG A 102 9.53 -3.45 -16.19
N ASN A 103 8.71 -4.09 -15.35
CA ASN A 103 7.82 -3.41 -14.41
C ASN A 103 8.23 -3.71 -12.97
N TRP A 104 8.28 -2.68 -12.14
CA TRP A 104 8.43 -2.83 -10.71
C TRP A 104 7.06 -3.15 -10.09
N LYS A 105 7.00 -4.23 -9.32
CA LYS A 105 5.81 -4.67 -8.58
C LYS A 105 6.12 -4.83 -7.10
N ILE A 106 5.11 -4.66 -6.27
CA ILE A 106 5.18 -4.81 -4.82
C ILE A 106 5.04 -6.30 -4.50
N ALA A 107 6.09 -6.89 -3.95
CA ALA A 107 6.10 -8.26 -3.41
C ALA A 107 5.74 -8.28 -1.92
N HIS A 108 6.03 -7.19 -1.19
CA HIS A 108 5.64 -7.04 0.20
C HIS A 108 5.26 -5.60 0.52
N LEU A 109 4.17 -5.39 1.25
CA LEU A 109 3.79 -4.11 1.85
C LEU A 109 3.65 -4.28 3.36
N HIS A 110 4.47 -3.56 4.12
CA HIS A 110 4.30 -3.43 5.55
C HIS A 110 3.80 -2.03 5.87
N ALA A 111 2.63 -1.95 6.51
CA ALA A 111 2.06 -0.70 6.99
C ALA A 111 1.97 -0.72 8.51
N SER A 112 2.45 0.36 9.14
CA SER A 112 2.19 0.63 10.54
C SER A 112 1.72 2.08 10.70
N SER A 113 0.95 2.32 11.75
CA SER A 113 0.57 3.65 12.21
C SER A 113 1.05 3.81 13.63
N VAL A 114 1.43 5.03 13.99
CA VAL A 114 1.71 5.43 15.36
C VAL A 114 0.62 6.42 15.74
N SER A 115 -0.21 6.05 16.72
CA SER A 115 -1.07 6.99 17.44
C SER A 115 -0.40 7.34 18.76
N ASP A 116 -0.56 8.59 19.20
CA ASP A 116 -0.27 8.93 20.60
C ASP A 116 -1.40 8.34 21.42
N ASP A 117 -1.18 7.17 22.02
CA ASP A 117 -2.12 6.52 22.94
C ASP A 117 -2.17 7.32 24.26
N LYS A 118 -2.64 8.57 24.20
CA LYS A 118 -3.15 9.22 25.39
C LYS A 118 -4.54 8.64 25.67
N LYS A 119 -4.51 7.63 26.53
CA LYS A 119 -5.66 7.10 27.27
C LYS A 119 -6.56 8.21 27.79
#